data_AF-A0A1G3AKR1-F1
#
_entry.id   AF-A0A1G3AKR1-F1
#
_cell.length_a   1.000
_cell.length_b   1.000
_cell.length_c   1.000
_cell.angle_alpha   90.00
_cell.angle_beta   90.00
_cell.angle_gamma   90.00
#
_symmetry.space_group_name_H-M   'P 1'
#
loop_
_entity.id
_entity.type
_entity.pdbx_description
1 polymer ?
#
loop_
_entity_poly.entity_id
_entity_poly.type
_entity_poly.pdbx_seq_one_letter_code
_entity_poly.pdbx_strand_id
1 'polypeptide(L)'
;MNQKKLWKYLAALVFVFLSFCTISNAFGSGFAIFTQGASALGQADAVIAHADDPSAIFFNPALINKLEGTQVESGTTLLFPSQDFESDATGDTFSTKDDLFFPSTIFLTHKFNDKISAGLGIFSPFGLGTDWGDDWEGRYIATDSEMQTFNINPVVSYQILPNVAFAAGVDFLLLDATLEKNINMSAFGLPDAGQKFDGNGDGVGFNFGVQYDITEDISFGASYRSEIDVNINDGNATFDLPSDTPPTIGALFPNTDGSTDISLPQQVHAGICYKGFNNLTLETGLRWEDWSSF
;
A
#
# COMPACT_ATOMS: atom_id res chain seq x y z
N MET A 1 -13.67 27.30 34.26
CA MET A 1 -13.93 26.52 33.03
C MET A 1 -15.43 26.26 32.95
N ASN A 2 -16.08 26.57 31.81
CA ASN A 2 -17.55 26.48 31.68
C ASN A 2 -17.99 25.00 31.72
N GLN A 3 -19.03 24.64 32.49
CA GLN A 3 -19.44 23.23 32.66
C GLN A 3 -19.72 22.53 31.31
N LYS A 4 -20.28 23.25 30.34
CA LYS A 4 -20.49 22.71 28.98
C LYS A 4 -19.18 22.35 28.26
N LYS A 5 -18.09 23.09 28.49
CA LYS A 5 -16.77 22.76 27.95
C LYS A 5 -16.19 21.51 28.63
N LEU A 6 -16.35 21.40 29.95
CA LEU A 6 -15.90 20.22 30.70
C LEU A 6 -16.57 18.92 30.20
N TRP A 7 -17.89 18.96 29.97
CA TRP A 7 -18.64 17.81 29.44
C TRP A 7 -18.26 17.43 28.01
N LYS A 8 -17.95 18.41 27.14
CA LYS A 8 -17.42 18.14 25.80
C LYS A 8 -16.07 17.40 25.86
N TYR A 9 -15.14 17.85 26.70
CA TYR A 9 -13.85 17.18 26.85
C TYR A 9 -13.96 15.78 27.45
N LEU A 10 -14.86 15.60 28.43
CA LEU A 10 -15.16 14.28 29.01
C LEU A 10 -15.76 13.32 27.98
N ALA A 11 -16.69 13.79 27.14
CA ALA A 11 -17.26 12.95 26.09
C ALA A 11 -16.22 12.55 25.04
N ALA A 12 -15.32 13.47 24.65
CA ALA A 12 -14.21 13.16 23.75
C ALA A 12 -13.24 12.15 24.37
N LEU A 13 -12.86 12.31 25.63
CA LEU A 13 -11.99 11.37 26.35
C LEU A 13 -12.62 9.98 26.50
N VAL A 14 -13.93 9.90 26.76
CA VAL A 14 -14.66 8.62 26.85
C VAL A 14 -14.73 7.94 25.48
N PHE A 15 -14.96 8.69 24.40
CA PHE A 15 -14.93 8.15 23.04
C PHE A 15 -13.55 7.60 22.65
N VAL A 16 -12.48 8.33 23.00
CA VAL A 16 -11.08 7.87 22.82
C VAL A 16 -10.84 6.60 23.63
N PHE A 17 -11.20 6.58 24.92
CA PHE A 17 -11.02 5.42 25.79
C PHE A 17 -11.77 4.18 25.28
N LEU A 18 -12.99 4.34 24.77
CA LEU A 18 -13.76 3.24 24.18
C LEU A 18 -13.14 2.72 22.87
N SER A 19 -12.50 3.59 22.08
CA SER A 19 -11.82 3.21 20.84
C SER A 19 -10.57 2.35 21.11
N PHE A 20 -9.92 2.51 22.27
CA PHE A 20 -8.78 1.69 22.70
C PHE A 20 -9.16 0.30 23.24
N CYS A 21 -10.43 0.06 23.62
CA CYS A 21 -10.78 -1.10 24.43
C CYS A 21 -11.18 -2.38 23.67
N THR A 22 -11.26 -2.40 22.33
CA THR A 22 -11.84 -3.59 21.62
C THR A 22 -11.25 -3.97 20.26
N ILE A 23 -10.08 -3.49 19.86
CA ILE A 23 -9.50 -3.91 18.56
C ILE A 23 -8.61 -5.13 18.80
N SER A 24 -9.14 -6.31 18.49
CA SER A 24 -8.32 -7.48 18.20
C SER A 24 -7.35 -7.14 17.07
N ASN A 25 -6.05 -7.39 17.27
CA ASN A 25 -5.04 -7.20 16.23
C ASN A 25 -5.43 -8.02 15.00
N ALA A 26 -5.84 -7.35 13.94
CA ALA A 26 -5.94 -7.95 12.61
C ALA A 26 -4.61 -7.66 11.90
N PHE A 27 -3.74 -8.68 11.84
CA PHE A 27 -2.54 -8.64 11.01
C PHE A 27 -2.97 -8.87 9.56
N GLY A 28 -3.41 -7.81 8.89
CA GLY A 28 -3.95 -7.88 7.54
C GLY A 28 -3.59 -6.61 6.78
N SER A 29 -2.44 -6.64 6.13
CA SER A 29 -2.06 -5.59 5.17
C SER A 29 -1.35 -6.17 3.94
N GLY A 30 -1.21 -7.50 3.85
CA GLY A 30 -0.52 -8.20 2.77
C GLY A 30 0.77 -7.49 2.37
N PHE A 31 0.82 -7.09 1.10
CA PHE A 31 1.89 -6.30 0.49
C PHE A 31 1.47 -4.84 0.22
N ALA A 32 0.46 -4.30 0.91
CA ALA A 32 0.08 -2.89 0.81
C ALA A 32 1.06 -1.99 1.58
N ILE A 33 1.38 -0.83 1.00
CA ILE A 33 2.37 0.12 1.52
C ILE A 33 1.68 1.43 1.90
N PHE A 34 1.69 1.73 3.20
CA PHE A 34 1.10 2.92 3.81
C PHE A 34 2.16 3.90 4.31
N THR A 35 3.08 4.28 3.45
CA THR A 35 4.14 5.26 3.77
C THR A 35 3.99 6.55 2.98
N GLN A 36 2.75 6.86 2.61
CA GLN A 36 2.40 7.95 1.71
C GLN A 36 2.39 9.28 2.46
N GLY A 37 3.58 9.88 2.65
CA GLY A 37 3.73 11.16 3.35
C GLY A 37 4.20 11.00 4.79
N ALA A 38 5.20 11.80 5.17
CA ALA A 38 5.85 11.68 6.48
C ALA A 38 4.94 12.12 7.64
N SER A 39 4.09 13.12 7.41
CA SER A 39 3.12 13.60 8.41
C SER A 39 2.07 12.52 8.70
N ALA A 40 1.49 11.93 7.65
CA ALA A 40 0.52 10.84 7.76
C ALA A 40 1.10 9.63 8.49
N LEU A 41 2.31 9.20 8.10
CA LEU A 41 3.02 8.10 8.76
C LEU A 41 3.27 8.39 10.25
N GLY A 42 3.63 9.63 10.59
CA GLY A 42 3.79 10.07 11.99
C GLY A 42 2.48 10.04 12.80
N GLN A 43 1.33 10.00 12.14
CA GLN A 43 0.00 9.87 12.72
C GLN A 43 -0.57 8.45 12.57
N ALA A 44 0.26 7.47 12.20
CA ALA A 44 -0.16 6.10 11.90
C ALA A 44 -1.31 6.05 10.86
N ASP A 45 -1.24 6.92 9.85
CA ASP A 45 -2.18 7.05 8.73
C ASP A 45 -3.62 7.44 9.11
N ALA A 46 -3.84 7.94 10.33
CA ALA A 46 -5.14 8.46 10.77
C ALA A 46 -5.41 9.88 10.20
N VAL A 47 -5.47 10.00 8.86
CA VAL A 47 -5.60 11.27 8.11
C VAL A 47 -6.69 11.24 7.03
N ILE A 48 -7.67 10.35 7.16
CA ILE A 48 -8.83 10.20 6.25
C ILE A 48 -9.84 11.36 6.37
N ALA A 49 -9.92 12.03 7.53
CA ALA A 49 -10.91 13.08 7.82
C ALA A 49 -10.30 14.48 8.08
N HIS A 50 -8.98 14.61 8.01
CA HIS A 50 -8.24 15.87 7.97
C HIS A 50 -7.03 15.79 7.04
N ALA A 51 -6.66 16.91 6.43
CA ALA A 51 -5.43 17.02 5.65
C ALA A 51 -4.60 18.17 6.16
N ASP A 52 -3.29 17.92 6.22
CA ASP A 52 -2.27 18.92 6.53
C ASP A 52 -1.39 19.22 5.29
N ASP A 53 -1.37 18.31 4.31
CA ASP A 53 -0.43 18.36 3.18
C ASP A 53 -0.97 17.65 1.90
N PRO A 54 -0.28 17.79 0.75
CA PRO A 54 -0.66 17.15 -0.52
C PRO A 54 -0.78 15.63 -0.52
N SER A 55 -0.16 14.90 0.42
CA SER A 55 -0.30 13.44 0.53
C SER A 55 -1.75 12.97 0.73
N ALA A 56 -2.64 13.88 1.14
CA ALA A 56 -4.09 13.66 1.18
C ALA A 56 -4.68 13.11 -0.12
N ILE A 57 -4.03 13.30 -1.28
CA ILE A 57 -4.42 12.66 -2.55
C ILE A 57 -4.56 11.14 -2.40
N PHE A 58 -3.64 10.48 -1.68
CA PHE A 58 -3.68 9.03 -1.47
C PHE A 58 -4.81 8.61 -0.53
N PHE A 59 -4.93 9.28 0.63
CA PHE A 59 -5.87 8.89 1.68
C PHE A 59 -7.30 9.35 1.40
N ASN A 60 -7.51 10.63 1.10
CA ASN A 60 -8.80 11.20 0.77
C ASN A 60 -8.66 12.42 -0.15
N PRO A 61 -8.80 12.25 -1.47
CA PRO A 61 -8.63 13.36 -2.40
C PRO A 61 -9.66 14.48 -2.22
N ALA A 62 -10.77 14.27 -1.49
CA ALA A 62 -11.72 15.34 -1.20
C ALA A 62 -11.11 16.44 -0.31
N LEU A 63 -10.13 16.08 0.53
CA LEU A 63 -9.50 17.00 1.47
C LEU A 63 -8.62 18.07 0.79
N ILE A 64 -8.19 17.87 -0.46
CA ILE A 64 -7.33 18.85 -1.16
C ILE A 64 -8.02 20.20 -1.40
N ASN A 65 -9.35 20.30 -1.26
CA ASN A 65 -10.08 21.58 -1.26
C ASN A 65 -9.74 22.46 -0.04
N LYS A 66 -9.20 21.85 1.04
CA LYS A 66 -8.74 22.55 2.24
C LYS A 66 -7.30 23.06 2.10
N LEU A 67 -6.57 22.64 1.07
CA LEU A 67 -5.21 23.08 0.80
C LEU A 67 -5.26 24.35 -0.06
N GLU A 68 -4.63 25.41 0.42
CA GLU A 68 -4.62 26.70 -0.28
C GLU A 68 -3.49 26.78 -1.31
N GLY A 69 -3.78 27.39 -2.47
CA GLY A 69 -2.81 27.66 -3.53
C GLY A 69 -2.26 26.41 -4.21
N THR A 70 -1.03 26.53 -4.72
CA THR A 70 -0.25 25.39 -5.21
C THR A 70 0.63 24.86 -4.10
N GLN A 71 0.58 23.56 -3.83
CA GLN A 71 1.45 22.90 -2.87
C GLN A 71 2.11 21.69 -3.53
N VAL A 72 3.37 21.47 -3.19
CA VAL A 72 4.18 20.34 -3.67
C VAL A 72 4.79 19.67 -2.45
N GLU A 73 4.69 18.35 -2.42
CA GLU A 73 5.34 17.49 -1.45
C GLU A 73 6.10 16.41 -2.20
N SER A 74 7.31 16.10 -1.72
CA SER A 74 8.05 14.92 -2.16
C SER A 74 8.83 14.36 -1.00
N GLY A 75 8.88 13.03 -0.90
CA GLY A 75 9.56 12.34 0.18
C GLY A 75 9.81 10.89 -0.15
N THR A 76 10.49 10.21 0.76
CA THR A 76 10.64 8.75 0.74
C THR A 76 10.66 8.24 2.16
N THR A 77 10.18 7.02 2.36
CA THR A 77 10.32 6.30 3.63
C THR A 77 11.29 5.16 3.42
N LEU A 78 12.27 5.01 4.31
CA LEU A 78 13.20 3.88 4.28
C LEU A 78 12.57 2.71 5.03
N LEU A 79 12.41 1.59 4.33
CA LEU A 79 11.84 0.35 4.86
C LEU A 79 12.95 -0.69 4.99
N PHE A 80 13.02 -1.30 6.17
CA PHE A 80 13.96 -2.36 6.51
C PHE A 80 13.15 -3.58 7.00
N PRO A 81 12.46 -4.30 6.09
CA PRO A 81 11.70 -5.48 6.47
C PRO A 81 12.67 -6.60 6.89
N SER A 82 12.23 -7.39 7.86
CA SER A 82 12.94 -8.60 8.29
C SER A 82 11.89 -9.64 8.65
N GLN A 83 12.03 -10.85 8.11
CA GLN A 83 11.14 -11.96 8.38
C GLN A 83 11.98 -13.17 8.83
N ASP A 84 11.47 -13.85 9.85
CA ASP A 84 12.04 -15.09 10.38
C ASP A 84 11.05 -16.23 10.18
N PHE A 85 11.57 -17.38 9.77
CA PHE A 85 10.84 -18.64 9.67
C PHE A 85 11.49 -19.67 10.58
N GLU A 86 10.71 -20.21 11.53
CA GLU A 86 11.14 -21.28 12.44
C GLU A 86 10.59 -22.62 11.93
N SER A 87 11.50 -23.56 11.67
CA SER A 87 11.15 -24.89 11.16
C SER A 87 10.61 -25.80 12.25
N ASP A 88 9.37 -26.27 12.11
CA ASP A 88 8.83 -27.36 12.93
C ASP A 88 9.56 -28.70 12.65
N ALA A 89 10.15 -28.85 11.46
CA ALA A 89 10.77 -30.11 11.03
C ALA A 89 12.20 -30.27 11.53
N THR A 90 13.00 -29.19 11.51
CA THR A 90 14.41 -29.22 11.89
C THR A 90 14.71 -28.47 13.19
N GLY A 91 13.84 -27.53 13.60
CA GLY A 91 14.09 -26.59 14.70
C GLY A 91 15.05 -25.45 14.34
N ASP A 92 15.44 -25.34 13.07
CA ASP A 92 16.29 -24.24 12.59
C ASP A 92 15.46 -22.96 12.35
N THR A 93 16.12 -21.80 12.47
CA THR A 93 15.55 -20.52 12.08
C THR A 93 16.23 -20.03 10.81
N PHE A 94 15.43 -19.68 9.82
CA PHE A 94 15.85 -19.01 8.59
C PHE A 94 15.39 -17.57 8.64
N SER A 95 16.18 -16.64 8.12
CA SER A 95 15.86 -15.21 8.09
C SER A 95 16.03 -14.70 6.67
N THR A 96 15.19 -13.74 6.27
CA THR A 96 15.39 -13.03 5.01
C THR A 96 16.67 -12.18 5.07
N LYS A 97 17.29 -11.93 3.92
CA LYS A 97 18.41 -10.99 3.82
C LYS A 97 17.96 -9.57 4.16
N ASP A 98 18.92 -8.76 4.59
CA ASP A 98 18.70 -7.35 4.91
C ASP A 98 18.54 -6.54 3.61
N ASP A 99 17.30 -6.20 3.27
CA ASP A 99 16.99 -5.34 2.12
C ASP A 99 16.53 -3.94 2.55
N LEU A 100 16.86 -2.95 1.72
CA LEU A 100 16.42 -1.56 1.87
C LEU A 100 15.48 -1.18 0.74
N PHE A 101 14.22 -0.92 1.08
CA PHE A 101 13.24 -0.38 0.13
C PHE A 101 12.97 1.10 0.41
N PHE A 102 12.71 1.86 -0.65
CA PHE A 102 12.52 3.32 -0.58
C PHE A 102 11.35 3.78 -1.48
N PRO A 103 10.09 3.41 -1.16
CA PRO A 103 8.92 3.87 -1.90
C PRO A 103 8.81 5.40 -1.82
N SER A 104 9.28 6.06 -2.88
CA SER A 104 9.32 7.51 -2.98
C SER A 104 7.98 8.04 -3.48
N THR A 105 7.61 9.23 -3.00
CA THR A 105 6.33 9.86 -3.30
C THR A 105 6.53 11.28 -3.79
N ILE A 106 5.65 11.71 -4.69
CA ILE A 106 5.52 13.08 -5.15
C ILE A 106 4.03 13.41 -5.23
N PHE A 107 3.62 14.48 -4.57
CA PHE A 107 2.26 14.98 -4.58
C PHE A 107 2.24 16.45 -4.97
N LEU A 108 1.33 16.82 -5.86
CA LEU A 108 1.07 18.19 -6.28
C LEU A 108 -0.42 18.47 -6.12
N THR A 109 -0.78 19.54 -5.45
CA THR A 109 -2.16 20.04 -5.38
C THR A 109 -2.24 21.49 -5.84
N HIS A 110 -3.36 21.84 -6.43
CA HIS A 110 -3.66 23.23 -6.79
C HIS A 110 -5.14 23.53 -6.57
N LYS A 111 -5.42 24.53 -5.74
CA LYS A 111 -6.76 25.08 -5.56
C LYS A 111 -7.00 26.23 -6.53
N PHE A 112 -7.89 26.02 -7.50
CA PHE A 112 -8.22 27.02 -8.53
C PHE A 112 -9.17 28.10 -7.98
N ASN A 113 -10.08 27.71 -7.09
CA ASN A 113 -11.04 28.59 -6.42
C ASN A 113 -11.65 27.87 -5.22
N ASP A 114 -12.60 28.50 -4.52
CA ASP A 114 -13.28 27.96 -3.34
C ASP A 114 -14.05 26.65 -3.59
N LYS A 115 -14.25 26.26 -4.85
CA LYS A 115 -15.01 25.07 -5.22
C LYS A 115 -14.23 23.97 -5.91
N ILE A 116 -13.11 24.28 -6.55
CA ILE A 116 -12.42 23.31 -7.42
C ILE A 116 -10.93 23.30 -7.07
N SER A 117 -10.45 22.10 -6.78
CA SER A 117 -9.03 21.78 -6.70
C SER A 117 -8.71 20.58 -7.60
N ALA A 118 -7.47 20.51 -8.08
CA ALA A 118 -6.95 19.30 -8.70
C ALA A 118 -5.64 18.89 -8.02
N GLY A 119 -5.30 17.62 -8.17
CA GLY A 119 -4.04 17.09 -7.69
C GLY A 119 -3.48 16.00 -8.61
N LEU A 120 -2.19 15.74 -8.44
CA LEU A 120 -1.47 14.64 -9.05
C LEU A 120 -0.61 13.98 -7.97
N GLY A 121 -0.85 12.70 -7.73
CA GLY A 121 -0.01 11.86 -6.89
C GLY A 121 0.82 10.90 -7.72
N ILE A 122 2.06 10.68 -7.31
CA ILE A 122 2.95 9.63 -7.80
C ILE A 122 3.46 8.89 -6.58
N PHE A 123 3.14 7.60 -6.46
CA PHE A 123 3.41 6.80 -5.27
C PHE A 123 3.37 5.29 -5.53
N SER A 124 3.82 4.49 -4.56
CA SER A 124 3.79 3.02 -4.61
C SER A 124 2.80 2.48 -3.57
N PRO A 125 1.54 2.16 -3.95
CA PRO A 125 0.51 1.71 -3.01
C PRO A 125 0.71 0.26 -2.55
N PHE A 126 1.46 -0.54 -3.32
CA PHE A 126 1.74 -1.94 -3.04
C PHE A 126 3.22 -2.25 -3.30
N GLY A 127 3.77 -3.20 -2.58
CA GLY A 127 5.10 -3.74 -2.84
C GLY A 127 5.47 -4.87 -1.88
N LEU A 128 6.26 -5.80 -2.40
CA LEU A 128 6.76 -6.97 -1.69
C LEU A 128 8.25 -7.12 -2.01
N GLY A 129 9.03 -7.53 -1.02
CA GLY A 129 10.42 -7.88 -1.19
C GLY A 129 10.83 -8.88 -0.13
N THR A 130 11.22 -10.08 -0.55
CA THR A 130 11.72 -11.15 0.33
C THR A 130 12.82 -11.93 -0.37
N ASP A 131 14.00 -11.98 0.24
CA ASP A 131 15.10 -12.84 -0.18
C ASP A 131 15.45 -13.81 0.95
N TRP A 132 15.12 -15.09 0.80
CA TRP A 132 15.42 -16.15 1.76
C TRP A 132 16.77 -16.85 1.50
N GLY A 133 17.41 -16.57 0.36
CA GLY A 133 18.55 -17.31 -0.15
C GLY A 133 18.21 -18.73 -0.64
N ASP A 134 19.19 -19.39 -1.25
CA ASP A 134 18.96 -20.63 -2.01
C ASP A 134 18.89 -21.90 -1.16
N ASP A 135 19.32 -21.83 0.11
CA ASP A 135 19.50 -23.01 0.96
C ASP A 135 18.39 -23.19 2.01
N TRP A 136 17.41 -22.29 2.07
CA TRP A 136 16.35 -22.36 3.08
C TRP A 136 15.38 -23.53 2.86
N GLU A 137 14.63 -23.88 3.91
CA GLU A 137 13.71 -25.02 3.87
C GLU A 137 12.65 -24.88 2.77
N GLY A 138 12.10 -23.69 2.58
CA GLY A 138 11.07 -23.39 1.60
C GLY A 138 11.57 -23.04 0.20
N ARG A 139 12.84 -23.29 -0.14
CA ARG A 139 13.46 -22.89 -1.43
C ARG A 139 12.73 -23.37 -2.69
N TYR A 140 11.92 -24.43 -2.60
CA TYR A 140 11.10 -24.90 -3.72
C TYR A 140 9.75 -24.17 -3.87
N ILE A 141 9.42 -23.28 -2.93
CA ILE A 141 8.24 -22.41 -2.92
C ILE A 141 8.64 -21.05 -3.49
N ALA A 142 9.61 -20.39 -2.85
CA ALA A 142 10.20 -19.12 -3.29
C ALA A 142 11.57 -18.95 -2.63
N THR A 143 12.57 -18.45 -3.34
CA THR A 143 13.87 -18.01 -2.78
C THR A 143 13.94 -16.48 -2.78
N ASP A 144 13.52 -15.85 -3.87
CA ASP A 144 13.36 -14.42 -4.00
C ASP A 144 11.94 -14.07 -4.50
N SER A 145 11.36 -13.01 -3.97
CA SER A 145 10.07 -12.49 -4.43
C SER A 145 10.08 -10.98 -4.32
N GLU A 146 10.03 -10.31 -5.47
CA GLU A 146 9.99 -8.87 -5.56
C GLU A 146 8.77 -8.44 -6.37
N MET A 147 8.03 -7.48 -5.85
CA MET A 147 6.94 -6.82 -6.55
C MET A 147 7.03 -5.33 -6.27
N GLN A 148 7.27 -4.55 -7.33
CA GLN A 148 7.34 -3.10 -7.26
C GLN A 148 6.15 -2.51 -8.00
N THR A 149 5.47 -1.54 -7.40
CA THR A 149 4.41 -0.79 -8.07
C THR A 149 4.73 0.69 -8.16
N PHE A 150 4.24 1.31 -9.23
CA PHE A 150 4.33 2.75 -9.45
C PHE A 150 2.99 3.26 -9.97
N ASN A 151 2.35 4.12 -9.19
CA ASN A 151 1.01 4.61 -9.46
C ASN A 151 1.02 6.10 -9.78
N ILE A 152 0.34 6.48 -10.86
CA ILE A 152 0.10 7.87 -11.26
C ILE A 152 -1.39 8.16 -11.05
N ASN A 153 -1.71 9.10 -10.16
CA ASN A 153 -3.06 9.40 -9.74
C ASN A 153 -3.45 10.87 -9.92
N PRO A 154 -3.97 11.27 -11.10
CA PRO A 154 -4.68 12.53 -11.24
C PRO A 154 -6.03 12.49 -10.50
N VAL A 155 -6.32 13.53 -9.73
CA VAL A 155 -7.57 13.70 -8.96
C VAL A 155 -8.17 15.09 -9.16
N VAL A 156 -9.49 15.19 -9.06
CA VAL A 156 -10.23 16.46 -8.99
C VAL A 156 -11.14 16.42 -7.78
N SER A 157 -11.11 17.48 -6.98
CA SER A 157 -12.00 17.70 -5.84
C SER A 157 -12.94 18.87 -6.10
N TYR A 158 -14.20 18.70 -5.69
CA TYR A 158 -15.28 19.65 -5.88
C TYR A 158 -16.05 19.89 -4.57
N GLN A 159 -16.14 21.16 -4.17
CA GLN A 159 -16.90 21.60 -3.01
C GLN A 159 -18.39 21.69 -3.40
N ILE A 160 -19.15 20.66 -3.06
CA ILE A 160 -20.59 20.57 -3.39
C ILE A 160 -21.40 21.51 -2.51
N LEU A 161 -21.12 21.50 -1.19
CA LEU A 161 -21.74 22.34 -0.17
C LEU A 161 -20.65 23.03 0.66
N PRO A 162 -20.95 24.10 1.41
CA PRO A 162 -19.96 24.77 2.26
C PRO A 162 -19.21 23.84 3.23
N ASN A 163 -19.82 22.70 3.58
CA ASN A 163 -19.28 21.71 4.48
C ASN A 163 -19.13 20.30 3.87
N VAL A 164 -19.37 20.13 2.57
CA VAL A 164 -19.22 18.84 1.87
C VAL A 164 -18.37 18.98 0.62
N ALA A 165 -17.30 18.20 0.53
CA ALA A 165 -16.48 18.05 -0.67
C ALA A 165 -16.51 16.60 -1.15
N PHE A 166 -16.44 16.42 -2.46
CA PHE A 166 -16.30 15.14 -3.13
C PHE A 166 -15.10 15.19 -4.08
N ALA A 167 -14.41 14.08 -4.25
CA ALA A 167 -13.36 13.95 -5.25
C ALA A 167 -13.45 12.64 -6.00
N ALA A 168 -12.89 12.65 -7.22
CA ALA A 168 -12.70 11.47 -8.03
C ALA A 168 -11.31 11.50 -8.68
N GLY A 169 -10.73 10.33 -8.89
CA GLY A 169 -9.44 10.13 -9.51
C GLY A 169 -9.37 8.86 -10.35
N VAL A 170 -8.31 8.79 -11.15
CA VAL A 170 -7.96 7.60 -11.94
C VAL A 170 -6.57 7.17 -11.52
N ASP A 171 -6.36 5.88 -11.35
CA ASP A 171 -5.08 5.29 -10.99
C ASP A 171 -4.51 4.57 -12.21
N PHE A 172 -3.32 4.98 -12.65
CA PHE A 172 -2.55 4.26 -13.66
C PHE A 172 -1.38 3.59 -12.95
N LEU A 173 -1.46 2.27 -12.81
CA LEU A 173 -0.50 1.50 -12.03
C LEU A 173 0.39 0.68 -12.97
N LEU A 174 1.70 0.84 -12.80
CA LEU A 174 2.73 0.00 -13.40
C LEU A 174 3.24 -0.97 -12.34
N LEU A 175 3.58 -2.18 -12.75
CA LEU A 175 4.07 -3.24 -11.88
C LEU A 175 5.25 -3.95 -12.54
N ASP A 176 6.30 -4.16 -11.76
CA ASP A 176 7.41 -5.06 -12.08
C ASP A 176 7.43 -6.17 -11.02
N ALA A 177 7.54 -7.41 -11.45
CA ALA A 177 7.54 -8.58 -10.58
C ALA A 177 8.66 -9.55 -10.95
N THR A 178 9.36 -10.01 -9.92
CA THR A 178 10.35 -11.09 -9.97
C THR A 178 9.97 -12.18 -8.98
N LEU A 179 10.05 -13.43 -9.42
CA LEU A 179 9.89 -14.61 -8.57
C LEU A 179 10.98 -15.62 -8.89
N GLU A 180 11.79 -15.94 -7.89
CA GLU A 180 12.79 -17.01 -7.98
C GLU A 180 12.43 -18.17 -7.06
N LYS A 181 12.77 -19.39 -7.49
CA LYS A 181 12.71 -20.58 -6.66
C LYS A 181 13.65 -21.66 -7.19
N ASN A 182 13.94 -22.64 -6.35
CA ASN A 182 14.65 -23.83 -6.77
C ASN A 182 13.71 -24.89 -7.36
N ILE A 183 14.28 -25.76 -8.18
CA ILE A 183 13.65 -26.99 -8.67
C ILE A 183 14.48 -28.17 -8.18
N ASN A 184 13.83 -29.10 -7.50
CA ASN A 184 14.48 -30.32 -7.03
C ASN A 184 14.83 -31.26 -8.20
N MET A 185 16.13 -31.40 -8.49
CA MET A 185 16.63 -32.28 -9.55
C MET A 185 17.18 -33.62 -9.03
N SER A 186 16.96 -33.96 -7.75
CA SER A 186 17.50 -35.18 -7.14
C SER A 186 17.03 -36.47 -7.83
N ALA A 187 15.84 -36.47 -8.45
CA ALA A 187 15.33 -37.57 -9.26
C ALA A 187 16.21 -37.87 -10.49
N PHE A 188 16.99 -36.88 -10.95
CA PHE A 188 17.95 -36.99 -12.03
C PHE A 188 19.40 -37.20 -11.54
N GLY A 189 19.61 -37.26 -10.21
CA GLY A 189 20.94 -37.35 -9.61
C GLY A 189 21.76 -36.06 -9.70
N LEU A 190 21.10 -34.91 -9.89
CA LEU A 190 21.72 -33.59 -10.03
C LEU A 190 21.41 -32.70 -8.82
N PRO A 191 22.25 -31.68 -8.53
CA PRO A 191 21.92 -30.60 -7.60
C PRO A 191 20.67 -29.82 -8.04
N ASP A 192 20.09 -29.04 -7.13
CA ASP A 192 18.95 -28.17 -7.44
C ASP A 192 19.27 -27.22 -8.61
N ALA A 193 18.24 -26.93 -9.41
CA ALA A 193 18.28 -25.93 -10.49
C ALA A 193 17.53 -24.67 -10.05
N GLY A 194 17.88 -23.52 -10.60
CA GLY A 194 17.14 -22.27 -10.41
C GLY A 194 16.02 -22.10 -11.43
N GLN A 195 14.90 -21.52 -11.00
CA GLN A 195 13.84 -21.00 -11.85
C GLN A 195 13.61 -19.54 -11.50
N LYS A 196 13.60 -18.68 -12.52
CA LYS A 196 13.28 -17.27 -12.38
C LYS A 196 12.15 -16.87 -13.31
N PHE A 197 11.18 -16.12 -12.80
CA PHE A 197 10.16 -15.43 -13.58
C PHE A 197 10.34 -13.92 -13.42
N ASP A 198 10.47 -13.20 -14.53
CA ASP A 198 10.49 -11.73 -14.58
C ASP A 198 9.32 -11.25 -15.44
N GLY A 199 8.56 -10.25 -14.98
CA GLY A 199 7.41 -9.75 -15.71
C GLY A 199 7.05 -8.31 -15.40
N ASN A 200 6.62 -7.58 -16.42
CA ASN A 200 6.10 -6.22 -16.31
C ASN A 200 4.63 -6.18 -16.73
N GLY A 201 3.83 -5.37 -16.04
CA GLY A 201 2.41 -5.20 -16.33
C GLY A 201 1.90 -3.82 -15.96
N ASP A 202 0.69 -3.54 -16.42
CA ASP A 202 -0.04 -2.33 -16.08
C ASP A 202 -1.52 -2.61 -15.82
N GLY A 203 -2.14 -1.69 -15.09
CA GLY A 203 -3.55 -1.74 -14.73
C GLY A 203 -4.12 -0.34 -14.51
N VAL A 204 -5.44 -0.22 -14.64
CA VAL A 204 -6.16 1.04 -14.43
C VAL A 204 -7.23 0.86 -13.36
N GLY A 205 -7.21 1.74 -12.37
CA GLY A 205 -8.22 1.85 -11.32
C GLY A 205 -8.87 3.22 -11.26
N PHE A 206 -9.77 3.38 -10.29
CA PHE A 206 -10.36 4.66 -9.96
C PHE A 206 -10.51 4.81 -8.45
N ASN A 207 -10.57 6.04 -7.98
CA ASN A 207 -10.80 6.32 -6.57
C ASN A 207 -11.77 7.49 -6.37
N PHE A 208 -12.43 7.47 -5.22
CA PHE A 208 -13.38 8.48 -4.78
C PHE A 208 -13.07 8.91 -3.35
N GLY A 209 -13.36 10.18 -3.04
CA GLY A 209 -13.25 10.73 -1.71
C GLY A 209 -14.47 11.55 -1.35
N VAL A 210 -14.86 11.52 -0.08
CA VAL A 210 -15.85 12.42 0.51
C VAL A 210 -15.27 13.00 1.80
N GLN A 211 -15.48 14.30 1.97
CA GLN A 211 -15.25 14.99 3.23
C GLN A 211 -16.53 15.70 3.65
N TYR A 212 -16.89 15.56 4.92
CA TYR A 212 -18.04 16.20 5.53
C TYR A 212 -17.67 16.86 6.87
N ASP A 213 -17.71 18.18 6.92
CA ASP A 213 -17.55 18.94 8.15
C ASP A 213 -18.91 19.01 8.88
N ILE A 214 -19.08 18.12 9.86
CA ILE A 214 -20.31 17.97 10.66
C ILE A 214 -20.52 19.23 11.51
N THR A 215 -19.44 19.76 12.09
CA THR A 215 -19.39 21.03 12.82
C THR A 215 -18.04 21.70 12.57
N GLU A 216 -17.83 22.89 13.12
CA GLU A 216 -16.51 23.56 13.10
C GLU A 216 -15.39 22.71 13.74
N ASP A 217 -15.73 21.84 14.71
CA ASP A 217 -14.77 21.05 15.48
C ASP A 217 -14.72 19.57 15.04
N ILE A 218 -15.67 19.10 14.22
CA ILE A 218 -15.86 17.67 13.93
C ILE A 218 -15.99 17.47 12.43
N SER A 219 -15.16 16.60 11.87
CA SER A 219 -15.24 16.22 10.47
C SER A 219 -15.23 14.71 10.27
N PHE A 220 -15.91 14.26 9.22
CA PHE A 220 -15.95 12.88 8.77
C PHE A 220 -15.35 12.80 7.38
N GLY A 221 -14.55 11.78 7.14
CA GLY A 221 -13.96 11.50 5.83
C GLY A 221 -14.16 10.04 5.45
N ALA A 222 -14.32 9.79 4.15
CA ALA A 222 -14.32 8.46 3.59
C ALA A 222 -13.71 8.47 2.20
N SER A 223 -13.05 7.37 1.83
CA SER A 223 -12.53 7.17 0.48
C SER A 223 -12.68 5.71 0.06
N TYR A 224 -12.69 5.52 -1.25
CA TYR A 224 -12.71 4.23 -1.90
C TYR A 224 -11.67 4.23 -3.01
N ARG A 225 -10.90 3.15 -3.12
CA ARG A 225 -9.98 2.87 -4.23
C ARG A 225 -10.37 1.53 -4.81
N SER A 226 -10.57 1.46 -6.12
CA SER A 226 -11.00 0.25 -6.79
C SER A 226 -9.92 -0.82 -6.74
N GLU A 227 -10.35 -2.05 -6.99
CA GLU A 227 -9.47 -3.13 -7.41
C GLU A 227 -8.76 -2.73 -8.71
N ILE A 228 -7.53 -3.23 -8.90
CA ILE A 228 -6.76 -3.04 -10.13
C ILE A 228 -6.24 -4.40 -10.57
N ASP A 229 -6.74 -4.89 -11.70
CA ASP A 229 -6.19 -6.07 -12.37
C ASP A 229 -4.98 -5.65 -13.21
N VAL A 230 -3.82 -6.18 -12.86
CA VAL A 230 -2.57 -5.95 -13.58
C VAL A 230 -2.26 -7.18 -14.44
N ASN A 231 -2.19 -6.97 -15.75
CA ASN A 231 -1.93 -8.06 -16.69
C ASN A 231 -0.45 -8.08 -17.09
N ILE A 232 0.26 -9.17 -16.76
CA ILE A 232 1.65 -9.41 -17.19
C ILE A 232 1.59 -10.34 -18.40
N ASN A 233 1.70 -9.77 -19.60
CA ASN A 233 1.59 -10.55 -20.85
C ASN A 233 2.94 -11.05 -21.39
N ASP A 234 4.00 -10.27 -21.17
CA ASP A 234 5.33 -10.49 -21.76
C ASP A 234 6.36 -10.88 -20.68
N GLY A 235 5.98 -11.79 -19.78
CA GLY A 235 6.88 -12.33 -18.76
C GLY A 235 7.83 -13.39 -19.34
N ASN A 236 8.98 -13.58 -18.70
CA ASN A 236 9.98 -14.54 -19.10
C ASN A 236 10.26 -15.51 -17.96
N ALA A 237 10.12 -16.82 -18.23
CA ALA A 237 10.56 -17.87 -17.33
C ALA A 237 11.91 -18.41 -17.82
N THR A 238 12.93 -18.30 -16.97
CA THR A 238 14.28 -18.79 -17.24
C THR A 238 14.68 -19.87 -16.24
N PHE A 239 15.49 -20.82 -16.70
CA PHE A 239 15.97 -21.93 -15.88
C PHE A 239 17.49 -21.94 -15.85
N ASP A 240 18.06 -21.89 -14.64
CA ASP A 240 19.49 -22.02 -14.40
C ASP A 240 19.82 -23.45 -13.98
N LEU A 241 20.37 -24.23 -14.91
CA LEU A 241 20.62 -25.65 -14.72
C LEU A 241 22.07 -25.90 -14.29
N PRO A 242 22.35 -26.89 -13.42
CA PRO A 242 23.71 -27.31 -13.09
C PRO A 242 24.56 -27.57 -14.35
N SER A 243 25.83 -27.16 -14.33
CA SER A 243 26.72 -27.22 -15.51
C SER A 243 26.95 -28.63 -16.09
N ASP A 244 26.73 -29.67 -15.28
CA ASP A 244 26.84 -31.09 -15.62
C ASP A 244 25.52 -31.71 -16.11
N THR A 245 24.47 -30.89 -16.29
CA THR A 245 23.15 -31.35 -16.74
C THR A 245 23.24 -31.95 -18.15
N PRO A 246 22.85 -33.23 -18.35
CA PRO A 246 22.81 -33.85 -19.67
C PRO A 246 21.84 -33.12 -20.62
N PRO A 247 22.17 -32.97 -21.93
CA PRO A 247 21.31 -32.26 -22.88
C PRO A 247 19.87 -32.79 -22.97
N THR A 248 19.66 -34.09 -22.73
CA THR A 248 18.32 -34.70 -22.71
C THR A 248 17.46 -34.22 -21.56
N ILE A 249 18.07 -33.88 -20.42
CA ILE A 249 17.39 -33.28 -19.27
C ILE A 249 17.22 -31.78 -19.48
N GLY A 250 18.25 -31.10 -19.97
CA GLY A 250 18.18 -29.66 -20.27
C GLY A 250 17.06 -29.31 -21.25
N ALA A 251 16.77 -30.20 -22.22
CA ALA A 251 15.65 -30.04 -23.14
C ALA A 251 14.25 -30.05 -22.47
N LEU A 252 14.13 -30.48 -21.21
CA LEU A 252 12.87 -30.44 -20.44
C LEU A 252 12.61 -29.08 -19.79
N PHE A 253 13.62 -28.21 -19.72
CA PHE A 253 13.57 -26.90 -19.07
C PHE A 253 13.96 -25.78 -20.05
N PRO A 254 13.25 -25.64 -21.20
CA PRO A 254 13.51 -24.53 -22.10
C PRO A 254 13.05 -23.21 -21.47
N ASN A 255 13.84 -22.15 -21.61
CA ASN A 255 13.35 -20.80 -21.35
C ASN A 255 12.11 -20.55 -22.21
N THR A 256 11.10 -19.94 -21.62
CA THR A 256 9.80 -19.73 -22.25
C THR A 256 9.21 -18.41 -21.81
N ASP A 257 8.33 -17.87 -22.64
CA ASP A 257 7.47 -16.77 -22.26
C ASP A 257 6.41 -17.27 -21.27
N GLY A 258 5.93 -16.37 -20.42
CA GLY A 258 4.89 -16.62 -19.43
C GLY A 258 4.01 -15.40 -19.24
N SER A 259 2.74 -15.65 -18.91
CA SER A 259 1.78 -14.59 -18.60
C SER A 259 1.08 -14.90 -17.29
N THR A 260 0.77 -13.85 -16.52
CA THR A 260 -0.01 -13.97 -15.29
C THR A 260 -0.77 -12.67 -15.04
N ASP A 261 -1.82 -12.76 -14.25
CA ASP A 261 -2.57 -11.60 -13.78
C ASP A 261 -2.38 -11.46 -12.26
N ILE A 262 -2.31 -10.22 -11.79
CA ILE A 262 -2.23 -9.89 -10.35
C ILE A 262 -3.36 -8.90 -10.05
N SER A 263 -4.28 -9.31 -9.18
CA SER A 263 -5.36 -8.44 -8.72
C SER A 263 -4.94 -7.73 -7.43
N LEU A 264 -4.88 -6.40 -7.47
CA LEU A 264 -4.61 -5.56 -6.31
C LEU A 264 -5.93 -5.20 -5.63
N PRO A 265 -6.10 -5.46 -4.32
CA PRO A 265 -7.40 -5.42 -3.66
C PRO A 265 -7.97 -4.00 -3.62
N GLN A 266 -9.30 -3.91 -3.75
CA GLN A 266 -10.03 -2.68 -3.45
C GLN A 266 -9.88 -2.29 -1.97
N GLN A 267 -9.91 -0.98 -1.69
CA GLN A 267 -9.72 -0.42 -0.36
C GLN A 267 -10.83 0.58 -0.02
N VAL A 268 -11.33 0.52 1.22
CA VAL A 268 -12.26 1.50 1.80
C VAL A 268 -11.64 2.07 3.07
N HIS A 269 -11.55 3.39 3.17
CA HIS A 269 -11.16 4.08 4.39
C HIS A 269 -12.30 4.97 4.85
N ALA A 270 -12.51 5.04 6.16
CA ALA A 270 -13.45 5.98 6.75
C ALA A 270 -12.98 6.39 8.14
N GLY A 271 -13.27 7.62 8.55
CA GLY A 271 -12.85 8.08 9.87
C GLY A 271 -13.52 9.37 10.30
N ILE A 272 -13.25 9.74 11.55
CA ILE A 272 -13.77 10.94 12.18
C ILE A 272 -12.64 11.68 12.90
N CYS A 273 -12.62 12.98 12.72
CA CYS A 273 -11.65 13.90 13.27
C CYS A 273 -12.32 14.87 14.24
N TYR A 274 -11.63 15.18 15.34
CA TYR A 274 -12.00 16.21 16.32
C TYR A 274 -10.87 17.23 16.47
N LYS A 275 -11.16 18.50 16.19
CA LYS A 275 -10.22 19.64 16.21
C LYS A 275 -10.58 20.71 17.24
N GLY A 276 -11.43 20.40 18.22
CA GLY A 276 -11.89 21.38 19.22
C GLY A 276 -10.85 21.77 20.28
N PHE A 277 -9.64 21.22 20.23
CA PHE A 277 -8.50 21.65 21.05
C PHE A 277 -7.61 22.60 20.26
N ASN A 278 -7.02 23.59 20.93
CA ASN A 278 -6.24 24.63 20.24
C ASN A 278 -5.03 24.09 19.46
N ASN A 279 -4.37 23.03 19.95
CA ASN A 279 -3.11 22.50 19.41
C ASN A 279 -3.12 20.96 19.33
N LEU A 280 -4.31 20.34 19.27
CA LEU A 280 -4.43 18.89 19.23
C LEU A 280 -5.58 18.50 18.32
N THR A 281 -5.23 17.85 17.21
CA THR A 281 -6.17 17.14 16.35
C THR A 281 -6.19 15.68 16.80
N LEU A 282 -7.39 15.13 16.99
CA LEU A 282 -7.57 13.71 17.26
C LEU A 282 -8.37 13.10 16.13
N GLU A 283 -7.83 12.06 15.51
CA GLU A 283 -8.53 11.31 14.47
C GLU A 283 -8.49 9.82 14.76
N THR A 284 -9.57 9.14 14.38
CA THR A 284 -9.62 7.69 14.33
C THR A 284 -10.21 7.28 12.98
N GLY A 285 -9.60 6.26 12.38
CA GLY A 285 -10.00 5.73 11.08
C GLY A 285 -10.09 4.21 11.10
N LEU A 286 -10.88 3.68 10.17
CA LEU A 286 -10.95 2.28 9.83
C LEU A 286 -10.57 2.12 8.37
N ARG A 287 -9.71 1.14 8.12
CA ARG A 287 -9.34 0.68 6.79
C ARG A 287 -9.87 -0.74 6.60
N TRP A 288 -10.52 -0.97 5.47
CA TRP A 288 -10.90 -2.28 4.99
C TRP A 288 -10.27 -2.52 3.62
N GLU A 289 -9.79 -3.73 3.40
CA GLU A 289 -9.13 -4.16 2.16
C GLU A 289 -9.67 -5.53 1.78
N ASP A 290 -10.05 -5.70 0.52
CA ASP A 290 -10.65 -6.96 0.05
C ASP A 290 -9.59 -7.94 -0.44
N TRP A 291 -8.76 -8.43 0.49
CA TRP A 291 -7.72 -9.44 0.20
C TRP A 291 -8.28 -10.79 -0.31
N SER A 292 -9.60 -10.97 -0.35
CA SER A 292 -10.22 -12.16 -0.95
C SER A 292 -10.18 -12.16 -2.48
N SER A 293 -9.82 -11.02 -3.09
CA SER A 293 -9.65 -10.85 -4.53
C SER A 293 -8.31 -11.39 -5.06
N PHE A 294 -7.33 -11.58 -4.17
CA PHE A 294 -6.00 -12.08 -4.48
C PHE A 294 -5.95 -13.61 -4.53
#